data_AF-A0A3A5L5M4-F1
#
_entry.id   AF-A0A3A5L5M4-F1
#
_cell.length_a   1.000
_cell.length_b   1.000
_cell.length_c   1.000
_cell.angle_alpha   90.00
_cell.angle_beta   90.00
_cell.angle_gamma   90.00
#
_symmetry.space_group_name_H-M   'P 1'
#
loop_
_entity.id
_entity.type
_entity.pdbx_description
1 polymer ?
#
loop_
_entity_poly.entity_id
_entity_poly.type
_entity_poly.pdbx_seq_one_letter_code
_entity_poly.pdbx_strand_id
1 'polypeptide(L)'
;MGFFKQVEGEAAIVVIKGVYKQVDLYERDGFLYAKTAGGFVRLMADGSTTKDRMRLDHMSWNGALCRDGMGRLCTSEASGAKSLEAPKAQLLLGAPD
;
A
#
# COMPACT_ATOMS: atom_id res chain seq x y z
N MET A 1 -9.75 -16.84 2.13
CA MET A 1 -8.49 -16.48 2.80
C MET A 1 -7.35 -17.04 1.97
N GLY A 2 -6.71 -16.18 1.20
CA GLY A 2 -5.54 -16.51 0.39
C GLY A 2 -4.20 -16.30 1.12
N PHE A 3 -3.13 -16.72 0.46
CA PHE A 3 -1.75 -16.38 0.85
C PHE A 3 -1.38 -14.98 0.39
N PHE A 4 -0.31 -14.42 0.97
CA PHE A 4 0.30 -13.20 0.47
C PHE A 4 1.01 -13.50 -0.84
N LYS A 5 0.68 -12.75 -1.89
CA LYS A 5 1.32 -12.84 -3.21
C LYS A 5 2.12 -11.57 -3.44
N GLN A 6 3.37 -11.70 -3.87
CA GLN A 6 4.14 -10.53 -4.24
C GLN A 6 3.55 -9.91 -5.49
N VAL A 7 3.51 -8.59 -5.56
CA VAL A 7 3.17 -7.87 -6.78
C VAL A 7 4.49 -7.60 -7.50
N GLU A 8 4.83 -8.48 -8.45
CA GLU A 8 6.11 -8.41 -9.15
C GLU A 8 6.27 -7.08 -9.90
N GLY A 9 7.48 -6.51 -9.83
CA GLY A 9 7.78 -5.20 -10.42
C GLY A 9 7.32 -4.00 -9.59
N GLU A 10 6.56 -4.22 -8.52
CA GLU A 10 6.08 -3.15 -7.64
C GLU A 10 6.80 -3.13 -6.28
N ALA A 11 7.08 -1.93 -5.78
CA ALA A 11 7.74 -1.70 -4.50
C ALA A 11 7.16 -0.48 -3.78
N ALA A 12 7.40 -0.42 -2.47
CA ALA A 12 7.04 0.74 -1.65
C ALA A 12 8.27 1.30 -0.94
N ILE A 13 8.29 2.62 -0.76
CA ILE A 13 9.16 3.29 0.19
C ILE A 13 8.39 3.53 1.47
N VAL A 14 8.88 2.97 2.57
CA VAL A 14 8.31 3.14 3.90
C VAL A 14 9.28 3.87 4.80
N VAL A 15 8.75 4.71 5.71
CA VAL A 15 9.54 5.43 6.70
C VAL A 15 9.25 4.87 8.07
N ILE A 16 10.28 4.36 8.74
CA ILE A 16 10.19 3.81 10.09
C ILE A 16 11.12 4.61 10.99
N LYS A 17 10.56 5.38 11.92
CA LYS A 17 11.34 6.25 12.82
C LYS A 17 12.37 7.13 12.08
N GLY A 18 11.98 7.69 10.93
CA GLY A 18 12.82 8.56 10.10
C GLY A 18 13.74 7.83 9.11
N VAL A 19 13.79 6.48 9.14
CA VAL A 19 14.59 5.70 8.19
C VAL A 19 13.73 5.26 7.01
N TYR A 20 14.12 5.68 5.81
CA TYR A 20 13.51 5.28 4.54
C TYR A 20 13.99 3.89 4.13
N LYS A 21 13.06 3.04 3.70
CA LYS A 21 13.36 1.67 3.25
C LYS A 21 12.50 1.31 2.04
N GLN A 22 13.16 0.82 1.00
CA GLN A 22 12.48 0.14 -0.09
C GLN A 22 12.09 -1.27 0.34
N VAL A 23 10.85 -1.66 0.06
CA VAL A 23 10.28 -2.96 0.42
C VAL A 23 9.37 -3.48 -0.69
N ASP A 24 9.31 -4.80 -0.80
CA ASP A 24 8.41 -5.47 -1.75
C ASP A 24 6.94 -5.24 -1.38
N LEU A 25 6.10 -5.06 -2.40
CA LEU A 25 4.66 -4.96 -2.26
C LEU A 25 4.01 -6.35 -2.38
N TYR A 26 3.02 -6.60 -1.53
CA TYR A 26 2.25 -7.84 -1.51
C TYR A 26 0.76 -7.55 -1.50
N GLU A 27 0.00 -8.47 -2.07
CA GLU A 27 -1.45 -8.47 -2.08
C GLU A 27 -1.98 -9.72 -1.35
N ARG A 28 -3.08 -9.55 -0.62
CA ARG A 28 -3.83 -10.66 -0.03
C ARG A 28 -5.31 -10.30 0.07
N ASP A 29 -6.14 -11.11 -0.58
CA ASP A 29 -7.59 -10.96 -0.64
C ASP A 29 -7.98 -9.53 -1.14
N GLY A 30 -7.23 -9.01 -2.13
CA GLY A 30 -7.42 -7.68 -2.71
C GLY A 30 -6.83 -6.53 -1.90
N PHE A 31 -6.21 -6.76 -0.74
CA PHE A 31 -5.61 -5.70 0.08
C PHE A 31 -4.09 -5.62 -0.09
N LEU A 32 -3.53 -4.40 0.00
CA LEU A 32 -2.11 -4.16 -0.19
C LEU A 32 -1.33 -4.10 1.13
N TYR A 33 -0.13 -4.67 1.10
CA TYR A 33 0.77 -4.83 2.24
C TYR A 33 2.22 -4.59 1.82
N ALA A 34 3.00 -3.98 2.71
CA ALA A 34 4.45 -3.90 2.59
C ALA A 34 5.11 -5.07 3.31
N LYS A 35 6.10 -5.73 2.68
CA LYS A 35 6.93 -6.72 3.34
C LYS A 35 7.94 -6.07 4.27
N THR A 36 7.98 -6.50 5.52
CA THR A 36 8.99 -6.10 6.50
C THR A 36 9.62 -7.33 7.13
N ALA A 37 10.71 -7.14 7.90
CA ALA A 37 11.37 -8.24 8.62
C ALA A 37 10.40 -9.02 9.53
N GLY A 38 9.39 -8.35 10.10
CA GLY A 38 8.41 -8.96 11.01
C GLY A 38 7.17 -9.55 10.32
N GLY A 39 7.12 -9.60 8.99
CA GLY A 39 5.95 -10.04 8.24
C GLY A 39 5.37 -8.96 7.33
N PHE A 40 4.06 -8.93 7.17
CA PHE A 40 3.37 -8.07 6.21
C PHE A 40 2.61 -6.97 6.94
N VAL A 41 2.91 -5.72 6.62
CA VAL A 41 2.29 -4.54 7.23
C VAL A 41 1.24 -4.00 6.28
N ARG A 42 0.00 -3.86 6.74
CA ARG A 42 -1.10 -3.34 5.92
C ARG A 42 -0.91 -1.86 5.64
N LEU A 43 -1.15 -1.46 4.39
CA LEU A 43 -1.11 -0.09 3.91
C LEU A 43 -2.50 0.55 3.98
N MET A 44 -2.55 1.83 4.33
CA MET A 44 -3.77 2.62 4.41
C MET A 44 -3.75 3.71 3.33
N ALA A 45 -4.94 4.11 2.89
CA ALA A 45 -5.10 5.11 1.82
C ALA A 45 -4.77 6.56 2.24
N ASP A 46 -4.47 6.79 3.51
CA ASP A 46 -3.98 8.06 4.04
C ASP A 46 -2.45 8.07 4.21
N GLY A 47 -1.75 7.01 3.77
CA GLY A 47 -0.30 6.85 3.93
C GLY A 47 0.11 6.31 5.31
N SER A 48 -0.82 6.09 6.23
CA SER A 48 -0.52 5.40 7.49
C SER A 48 -0.36 3.89 7.27
N THR A 49 0.11 3.19 8.30
CA THR A 49 0.17 1.72 8.28
C THR A 49 -0.33 1.16 9.61
N THR A 50 -0.61 -0.15 9.62
CA THR A 50 -0.98 -0.86 10.86
C THR A 50 0.19 -1.06 11.85
N LYS A 51 1.41 -0.64 11.50
CA LYS A 51 2.59 -0.73 12.37
C LYS A 51 2.90 0.64 12.97
N ASP A 52 3.07 0.67 14.28
CA ASP A 52 3.38 1.91 15.00
C ASP A 52 4.66 2.58 14.43
N ARG A 53 4.60 3.92 14.29
CA ARG A 53 5.68 4.78 13.76
C ARG A 53 6.21 4.38 12.38
N MET A 54 5.37 3.72 11.58
CA MET A 54 5.65 3.40 10.19
C MET A 54 4.60 4.06 9.29
N ARG A 55 5.07 4.81 8.29
CA ARG A 55 4.23 5.41 7.24
C ARG A 55 4.69 4.95 5.87
N LEU A 56 3.76 4.86 4.94
CA LEU A 56 4.03 4.79 3.52
C LEU A 56 4.43 6.18 3.03
N ASP A 57 5.55 6.28 2.34
CA ASP A 57 5.96 7.52 1.69
C ASP A 57 5.39 7.56 0.27
N HIS A 58 5.72 6.55 -0.55
CA HIS A 58 5.12 6.30 -1.86
C HIS A 58 5.33 4.84 -2.27
N MET A 59 4.65 4.40 -3.32
CA MET A 59 4.82 3.08 -3.94
C MET A 59 4.64 3.17 -5.44
N SER A 60 5.29 2.26 -6.17
CA SER A 60 4.95 2.03 -7.55
C SER A 60 3.65 1.22 -7.63
N TRP A 61 2.80 1.56 -8.60
CA TRP A 61 1.55 0.85 -8.85
C TRP A 61 1.03 1.16 -10.25
N ASN A 62 0.84 0.12 -11.06
CA ASN A 62 0.29 0.26 -12.41
C ASN A 62 -1.22 0.00 -12.51
N GLY A 63 -1.89 -0.34 -11.40
CA GLY A 63 -3.32 -0.69 -11.37
C GLY A 63 -4.24 0.45 -10.90
N ALA A 64 -5.55 0.19 -10.90
CA ALA A 64 -6.50 1.04 -10.19
C ALA A 64 -6.24 0.95 -8.68
N LEU A 65 -6.04 2.10 -8.03
CA LEU A 65 -5.81 2.17 -6.59
C LEU A 65 -7.12 2.51 -5.86
N CYS A 66 -7.53 1.63 -4.94
CA CYS A 66 -8.78 1.74 -4.23
C CYS A 66 -8.57 1.76 -2.71
N ARG A 67 -9.65 2.08 -2.00
CA ARG A 67 -9.79 1.88 -0.56
C ARG A 67 -11.12 1.25 -0.24
N ASP A 68 -11.19 0.60 0.91
CA ASP A 68 -12.47 0.16 1.45
C ASP A 68 -13.11 1.20 2.38
N GLY A 69 -14.22 0.83 3.03
CA GLY A 69 -14.91 1.66 4.02
C GLY A 69 -14.07 1.98 5.27
N MET A 70 -13.05 1.19 5.57
CA MET A 70 -12.13 1.40 6.70
C MET A 70 -10.85 2.16 6.29
N GLY A 71 -10.73 2.56 5.02
CA GLY A 71 -9.55 3.26 4.50
C GLY A 71 -8.34 2.37 4.23
N ARG A 72 -8.51 1.05 4.22
CA ARG A 72 -7.44 0.09 3.91
C ARG A 72 -7.17 0.13 2.41
N LEU A 73 -5.90 0.22 2.03
CA LEU A 73 -5.52 0.28 0.63
C LEU A 73 -5.76 -1.07 -0.04
N CYS A 74 -6.44 -1.06 -1.17
CA CYS A 74 -6.87 -2.27 -1.86
C CYS A 74 -6.88 -2.10 -3.37
N THR A 75 -6.97 -3.22 -4.08
CA THR A 75 -7.24 -3.30 -5.51
C THR A 75 -8.75 -3.14 -5.75
N SER A 76 -9.16 -3.06 -7.02
CA SER A 76 -10.56 -3.04 -7.43
C SER A 76 -11.29 -4.36 -7.14
N GLU A 77 -10.57 -5.45 -6.85
CA GLU A 77 -11.15 -6.77 -6.57
C GLU A 77 -11.66 -6.91 -5.13
N ALA A 78 -11.25 -6.02 -4.22
CA ALA A 78 -11.68 -6.08 -2.83
C ALA A 78 -13.17 -5.73 -2.69
N SER A 79 -13.87 -6.47 -1.82
CA SER A 79 -15.28 -6.19 -1.53
C SER A 79 -15.45 -4.79 -0.94
N GLY A 80 -16.35 -3.99 -1.53
CA GLY A 80 -16.59 -2.62 -1.11
C GLY A 80 -15.48 -1.64 -1.49
N ALA A 81 -14.60 -2.01 -2.43
CA ALA A 81 -13.59 -1.12 -2.97
C ALA A 81 -14.22 0.13 -3.60
N LYS A 82 -13.64 1.28 -3.26
CA LYS A 82 -13.92 2.58 -3.86
C LYS A 82 -12.62 3.14 -4.39
N SER A 83 -12.62 3.57 -5.65
CA SER A 83 -11.45 4.22 -6.25
C SER A 83 -10.99 5.41 -5.42
N LEU A 84 -9.68 5.58 -5.33
CA LEU A 84 -9.12 6.81 -4.78
C LEU A 84 -9.24 7.93 -5.79
N GLU A 85 -9.64 9.10 -5.30
CA GLU A 85 -9.58 10.34 -6.07
C GLU A 85 -8.13 10.59 -6.51
N ALA A 86 -7.95 11.06 -7.74
CA ALA A 86 -6.63 11.23 -8.36
C ALA A 86 -5.62 11.98 -7.47
N PRO A 87 -5.97 13.09 -6.78
CA PRO A 87 -5.02 13.79 -5.91
C PRO A 87 -4.52 12.93 -4.73
N LYS A 88 -5.39 12.09 -4.15
CA LYS A 88 -5.00 11.20 -3.05
C LYS A 88 -4.17 10.03 -3.55
N ALA A 89 -4.53 9.47 -4.70
CA ALA A 89 -3.74 8.41 -5.31
C ALA A 89 -2.31 8.91 -5.61
N GLN A 90 -2.17 10.10 -6.20
CA GLN A 90 -0.87 10.66 -6.57
C GLN A 90 0.07 10.87 -5.38
N LEU A 91 -0.46 11.23 -4.20
CA LEU A 91 0.35 11.31 -2.97
C LEU A 91 0.98 9.96 -2.59
N LEU A 92 0.30 8.85 -2.90
CA LEU A 92 0.79 7.49 -2.61
C LEU A 92 1.67 6.94 -3.74
N LEU A 93 1.58 7.50 -4.95
CA LEU A 93 2.37 7.07 -6.11
C LEU A 93 3.67 7.86 -6.27
N GLY A 94 3.85 8.94 -5.51
CA GLY A 94 4.97 9.86 -5.68
C GLY A 94 4.71 10.86 -6.80
N ALA A 95 5.62 11.83 -6.95
CA ALA A 95 5.60 12.72 -8.10
C ALA A 95 6.02 11.94 -9.36
N PRO A 96 5.37 12.13 -10.51
CA PRO A 96 5.95 11.71 -11.78
C PRO A 96 7.24 12.52 -11.98
N ASP A 97 8.33 11.83 -12.33
CA ASP A 97 9.57 12.46 -12.80
C ASP A 97 9.31 13.32 -14.07
#